data_AF-B1Y3M4-F1
#
_entry.id   AF-B1Y3M4-F1
#
_cell.length_a   1.000
_cell.length_b   1.000
_cell.length_c   1.000
_cell.angle_alpha   90.00
_cell.angle_beta   90.00
_cell.angle_gamma   90.00
#
_symmetry.space_group_name_H-M   'P 1'
#
loop_
_entity.id
_entity.type
_entity.pdbx_description
1 polymer ?
#
loop_
_entity_poly.entity_id
_entity_poly.type
_entity_poly.pdbx_seq_one_letter_code
_entity_poly.pdbx_strand_id
1 'polypeptide(L)'
;MDDHIYRTLRAAALNVLKPHLDALLAHDVPEAVEVRGGKATVLRREREQVIALRRARLPSEKERSAARLLAVVVKHRALVLWREWPFPNWPNQKIDDKSLPLRRLDRIQLESLENRTLVAVKRFAAQLPKREADRLVGLVTGTGFQVAVAAAMEEMEVARHAPESDAMLCIGWYDATMDAAHWFAMKAIGPEMAAMLLCRYNPNTETLAAAEHSTNDKTRPRHLVQLRQRFEDINRTDPSNRALVDWLRIARELELRYHSWIDQYVGDAGIPVAVSKPLTTAQAEPVTPTPPAPAAESPTVARQRQRAQELAILAKLTDLGVDAKAVPPAPAGKPSKAKQDVKAALGYSKDVMNKAWQRLRSAGDIRDAQP
;
A
#
# COMPACT_ATOMS: atom_id res chain seq x y z
N MET A 1 3.99 -17.12 -14.12
CA MET A 1 5.21 -17.86 -14.55
C MET A 1 5.14 -19.28 -14.02
N ASP A 2 5.29 -20.26 -14.91
CA ASP A 2 5.41 -21.70 -14.59
C ASP A 2 6.70 -22.03 -13.80
N ASP A 3 6.69 -23.16 -13.07
CA ASP A 3 7.79 -23.61 -12.22
C ASP A 3 9.00 -24.13 -13.01
N HIS A 4 8.82 -24.74 -14.19
CA HIS A 4 9.96 -25.13 -15.04
C HIS A 4 10.69 -23.91 -15.62
N ILE A 5 9.94 -22.90 -16.08
CA ILE A 5 10.47 -21.61 -16.54
C ILE A 5 11.18 -20.90 -15.38
N TYR A 6 10.56 -20.85 -14.21
CA TYR A 6 11.17 -20.31 -12.98
C TYR A 6 12.51 -21.00 -12.65
N ARG A 7 12.52 -22.33 -12.52
CA ARG A 7 13.75 -23.10 -12.21
C ARG A 7 14.84 -22.85 -13.24
N THR A 8 14.49 -22.77 -14.53
CA THR A 8 15.45 -22.56 -15.62
C THR A 8 16.06 -21.16 -15.59
N LEU A 9 15.26 -20.10 -15.43
CA LEU A 9 15.76 -18.72 -15.30
C LEU A 9 16.60 -18.55 -14.03
N ARG A 10 16.15 -19.14 -12.91
CA ARG A 10 16.87 -19.17 -11.62
C ARG A 10 18.23 -19.85 -11.76
N ALA A 11 18.29 -21.04 -12.36
CA ALA A 11 19.54 -21.78 -12.56
C ALA A 11 20.53 -21.01 -13.46
N ALA A 12 20.05 -20.42 -14.56
CA ALA A 12 20.89 -19.62 -15.45
C ALA A 12 21.50 -18.39 -14.74
N ALA A 13 20.71 -17.70 -13.90
CA ALA A 13 21.22 -16.59 -13.08
C ALA A 13 22.22 -17.08 -12.01
N LEU A 14 21.88 -18.14 -11.26
CA LEU A 14 22.71 -18.67 -10.19
C LEU A 14 24.06 -19.21 -10.70
N ASN A 15 24.11 -19.82 -11.89
CA ASN A 15 25.37 -20.29 -12.48
C ASN A 15 26.38 -19.15 -12.74
N VAL A 16 25.90 -17.94 -13.04
CA VAL A 16 26.74 -16.73 -13.16
C VAL A 16 27.11 -16.15 -11.80
N LEU A 17 26.21 -16.24 -10.83
CA LEU A 17 26.36 -15.61 -9.51
C LEU A 17 27.08 -16.50 -8.48
N LYS A 18 27.27 -17.80 -8.78
CA LYS A 18 27.81 -18.79 -7.86
C LYS A 18 29.11 -18.35 -7.16
N PRO A 19 30.14 -17.82 -7.82
CA PRO A 19 31.38 -17.42 -7.14
C PRO A 19 31.16 -16.36 -6.04
N HIS A 20 30.20 -15.44 -6.24
CA HIS A 20 29.84 -14.42 -5.25
C HIS A 20 28.96 -15.00 -4.15
N LEU A 21 28.02 -15.89 -4.50
CA LEU A 21 27.16 -16.55 -3.51
C LEU A 21 27.97 -17.47 -2.60
N ASP A 22 28.87 -18.30 -3.13
CA ASP A 22 29.72 -19.18 -2.34
C ASP A 22 30.58 -18.35 -1.36
N ALA A 23 31.17 -17.24 -1.82
CA ALA A 23 31.94 -16.32 -0.97
C ALA A 23 31.10 -15.57 0.09
N LEU A 24 29.85 -15.21 -0.22
CA LEU A 24 28.93 -14.56 0.72
C LEU A 24 28.38 -15.54 1.76
N LEU A 25 28.13 -16.79 1.37
CA LEU A 25 27.54 -17.82 2.23
C LEU A 25 28.59 -18.48 3.15
N ALA A 26 29.87 -18.51 2.74
CA ALA A 26 30.98 -19.06 3.52
C ALA A 26 31.28 -18.31 4.85
N HIS A 27 30.67 -17.15 5.08
CA HIS A 27 30.92 -16.33 6.28
C HIS A 27 29.71 -16.17 7.22
N ASP A 28 28.48 -16.48 6.80
CA ASP A 28 27.28 -15.92 7.46
C ASP A 28 26.03 -16.83 7.44
N VAL A 29 26.17 -18.14 7.17
CA VAL A 29 25.04 -19.10 7.21
C VAL A 29 25.33 -20.26 8.17
N PRO A 30 24.60 -20.40 9.30
CA PRO A 30 24.68 -21.61 10.12
C PRO A 30 24.14 -22.81 9.33
N GLU A 31 24.92 -23.89 9.30
CA GLU A 31 24.75 -25.05 8.42
C GLU A 31 23.49 -25.90 8.70
N ALA A 32 22.72 -25.56 9.74
CA ALA A 32 21.64 -26.36 10.30
C ALA A 32 20.23 -25.73 10.16
N VAL A 33 19.71 -25.66 8.93
CA VAL A 33 18.26 -25.48 8.68
C VAL A 33 17.77 -26.56 7.70
N GLU A 34 18.05 -27.82 8.02
CA GLU A 34 17.67 -28.95 7.17
C GLU A 34 16.19 -29.38 7.32
N VAL A 35 15.61 -29.74 6.17
CA VAL A 35 14.51 -30.70 5.97
C VAL A 35 13.10 -30.38 6.51
N ARG A 36 12.89 -29.55 7.55
CA ARG A 36 11.50 -29.28 8.05
C ARG A 36 10.78 -28.03 7.51
N GLY A 37 11.43 -27.19 6.70
CA GLY A 37 10.80 -26.00 6.12
C GLY A 37 10.19 -26.26 4.73
N GLY A 38 8.91 -25.92 4.54
CA GLY A 38 8.21 -26.04 3.25
C GLY A 38 8.48 -24.88 2.27
N LYS A 39 7.55 -24.63 1.32
CA LYS A 39 7.66 -23.59 0.26
C LYS A 39 8.14 -22.21 0.78
N ALA A 40 7.80 -21.84 2.03
CA ALA A 40 8.18 -20.57 2.65
C ALA A 40 9.68 -20.39 2.93
N THR A 41 10.41 -21.43 3.37
CA THR A 41 11.87 -21.30 3.66
C THR A 41 12.69 -21.17 2.38
N VAL A 42 12.23 -21.76 1.27
CA VAL A 42 12.83 -21.58 -0.06
C VAL A 42 12.76 -20.10 -0.48
N LEU A 43 11.57 -19.49 -0.42
CA LEU A 43 11.39 -18.07 -0.71
C LEU A 43 12.20 -17.15 0.22
N ARG A 44 12.30 -17.50 1.52
CA ARG A 44 13.12 -16.76 2.48
C ARG A 44 14.60 -16.78 2.09
N ARG A 45 15.18 -17.96 1.87
CA ARG A 45 16.59 -18.12 1.47
C ARG A 45 16.90 -17.38 0.17
N GLU A 46 15.99 -17.40 -0.78
CA GLU A 46 16.14 -16.69 -2.06
C GLU A 46 16.02 -15.17 -1.92
N ARG A 47 15.15 -14.68 -1.05
CA ARG A 47 15.08 -13.26 -0.68
C ARG A 47 16.38 -12.81 -0.01
N GLU A 48 16.92 -13.61 0.91
CA GLU A 48 18.21 -13.36 1.58
C GLU A 48 19.38 -13.32 0.58
N GLN A 49 19.44 -14.28 -0.35
CA GLN A 49 20.40 -14.26 -1.48
C GLN A 49 20.25 -12.99 -2.35
N VAL A 50 19.03 -12.58 -2.69
CA VAL A 50 18.77 -11.36 -3.46
C VAL A 50 19.19 -10.09 -2.69
N ILE A 51 19.03 -10.06 -1.37
CA ILE A 51 19.49 -8.94 -0.52
C ILE A 51 21.03 -8.89 -0.47
N ALA A 52 21.69 -10.04 -0.26
CA ALA A 52 23.15 -10.12 -0.25
C ALA A 52 23.76 -9.68 -1.60
N LEU A 53 23.20 -10.16 -2.72
CA LEU A 53 23.62 -9.78 -4.08
C LEU A 53 23.35 -8.31 -4.45
N ARG A 54 22.41 -7.63 -3.80
CA ARG A 54 22.23 -6.16 -3.93
C ARG A 54 23.29 -5.37 -3.17
N ARG A 55 23.87 -5.94 -2.10
CA ARG A 55 24.94 -5.32 -1.30
C ARG A 55 26.33 -5.61 -1.89
N ALA A 56 26.50 -6.74 -2.57
CA ALA A 56 27.73 -7.13 -3.24
C ALA A 56 28.11 -6.18 -4.40
N ARG A 57 29.38 -5.78 -4.46
CA ARG A 57 29.94 -5.02 -5.59
C ARG A 57 30.27 -5.96 -6.76
N LEU A 58 29.22 -6.44 -7.44
CA LEU A 58 29.34 -7.31 -8.61
C LEU A 58 30.11 -6.59 -9.76
N PRO A 59 31.27 -7.11 -10.20
CA PRO A 59 32.19 -6.34 -11.05
C PRO A 59 31.73 -6.21 -12.51
N SER A 60 31.09 -7.23 -13.09
CA SER A 60 30.66 -7.22 -14.50
C SER A 60 29.16 -6.91 -14.68
N GLU A 61 28.79 -6.38 -15.85
CA GLU A 61 27.37 -6.20 -16.20
C GLU A 61 26.63 -7.55 -16.40
N LYS A 62 27.36 -8.63 -16.68
CA LYS A 62 26.82 -10.00 -16.71
C LYS A 62 26.33 -10.45 -15.33
N GLU A 63 27.11 -10.22 -14.28
CA GLU A 63 26.68 -10.52 -12.90
C GLU A 63 25.59 -9.54 -12.43
N ARG A 64 25.71 -8.25 -12.72
CA ARG A 64 24.68 -7.25 -12.36
C ARG A 64 23.34 -7.52 -13.06
N SER A 65 23.34 -8.01 -14.30
CA SER A 65 22.12 -8.42 -15.00
C SER A 65 21.58 -9.75 -14.49
N ALA A 66 22.43 -10.73 -14.14
CA ALA A 66 22.02 -11.97 -13.47
C ALA A 66 21.34 -11.69 -12.12
N ALA A 67 21.90 -10.83 -11.28
CA ALA A 67 21.34 -10.49 -9.97
C ALA A 67 19.99 -9.75 -10.10
N ARG A 68 19.85 -8.86 -11.09
CA ARG A 68 18.56 -8.22 -11.43
C ARG A 68 17.54 -9.25 -11.92
N LEU A 69 17.95 -10.23 -12.74
CA LEU A 69 17.06 -11.31 -13.18
C LEU A 69 16.58 -12.16 -12.00
N LEU A 70 17.50 -12.63 -11.16
CA LEU A 70 17.17 -13.41 -9.96
C LEU A 70 16.20 -12.64 -9.06
N ALA A 71 16.44 -11.35 -8.80
CA ALA A 71 15.55 -10.52 -7.99
C ALA A 71 14.13 -10.39 -8.54
N VAL A 72 13.95 -10.36 -9.87
CA VAL A 72 12.62 -10.31 -10.50
C VAL A 72 11.96 -11.70 -10.52
N VAL A 73 12.72 -12.75 -10.85
CA VAL A 73 12.25 -14.14 -10.93
C VAL A 73 11.82 -14.67 -9.55
N VAL A 74 12.56 -14.34 -8.48
CA VAL A 74 12.18 -14.65 -7.09
C VAL A 74 10.92 -13.88 -6.68
N LYS A 75 10.79 -12.58 -7.00
CA LYS A 75 9.55 -11.82 -6.73
C LYS A 75 8.35 -12.39 -7.50
N HIS A 76 8.55 -12.85 -8.73
CA HIS A 76 7.51 -13.50 -9.53
C HIS A 76 7.14 -14.87 -8.95
N ARG A 77 8.09 -15.70 -8.51
CA ARG A 77 7.76 -16.96 -7.82
C ARG A 77 7.07 -16.74 -6.49
N ALA A 78 7.44 -15.71 -5.72
CA ALA A 78 6.74 -15.35 -4.48
C ALA A 78 5.26 -15.00 -4.74
N LEU A 79 4.96 -14.24 -5.79
CA LEU A 79 3.58 -13.90 -6.17
C LEU A 79 2.80 -15.09 -6.75
N VAL A 80 3.46 -16.01 -7.47
CA VAL A 80 2.83 -17.26 -7.92
C VAL A 80 2.59 -18.22 -6.75
N LEU A 81 3.51 -18.31 -5.78
CA LEU A 81 3.33 -19.15 -4.59
C LEU A 81 2.31 -18.58 -3.60
N TRP A 82 2.16 -17.26 -3.52
CA TRP A 82 1.06 -16.58 -2.81
C TRP A 82 -0.31 -16.79 -3.50
N ARG A 83 -0.31 -17.18 -4.78
CA ARG A 83 -1.51 -17.58 -5.53
C ARG A 83 -1.80 -19.09 -5.39
N GLU A 84 -0.82 -19.95 -5.61
CA GLU A 84 -0.90 -21.42 -5.50
C GLU A 84 -1.28 -21.95 -4.09
N TRP A 85 -1.39 -21.09 -3.07
CA TRP A 85 -1.78 -21.46 -1.70
C TRP A 85 -3.10 -20.76 -1.31
N PRO A 86 -4.27 -21.41 -1.47
CA PRO A 86 -5.54 -20.80 -1.10
C PRO A 86 -5.87 -21.00 0.40
N PHE A 87 -6.74 -20.13 0.96
CA PHE A 87 -6.69 -19.71 2.38
C PHE A 87 -7.87 -20.15 3.30
N PRO A 88 -7.79 -21.26 4.08
CA PRO A 88 -9.01 -21.60 5.53
C PRO A 88 -10.39 -20.89 5.64
N ASN A 89 -10.76 -20.57 6.88
CA ASN A 89 -12.08 -20.03 7.21
C ASN A 89 -11.98 -18.55 7.60
N TRP A 90 -12.52 -17.67 6.76
CA TRP A 90 -12.77 -16.27 7.14
C TRP A 90 -14.09 -16.24 7.96
N PRO A 91 -14.08 -15.84 9.25
CA PRO A 91 -15.26 -15.96 10.09
C PRO A 91 -16.38 -14.95 9.74
N ASN A 92 -17.42 -15.43 9.06
CA ASN A 92 -18.81 -14.97 9.10
C ASN A 92 -19.10 -13.45 9.01
N GLN A 93 -18.29 -12.66 8.29
CA GLN A 93 -18.74 -11.37 7.77
C GLN A 93 -19.24 -11.52 6.33
N LYS A 94 -20.41 -10.94 6.03
CA LYS A 94 -20.89 -10.77 4.64
C LYS A 94 -20.07 -9.68 3.95
N ILE A 95 -18.87 -10.06 3.48
CA ILE A 95 -18.02 -9.20 2.66
C ILE A 95 -18.75 -8.94 1.33
N ASP A 96 -19.12 -7.68 1.07
CA ASP A 96 -19.66 -7.27 -0.22
C ASP A 96 -18.58 -7.51 -1.30
N ASP A 97 -18.90 -8.31 -2.31
CA ASP A 97 -18.00 -8.81 -3.36
C ASP A 97 -17.24 -7.68 -4.12
N LYS A 98 -17.75 -6.45 -4.04
CA LYS A 98 -17.13 -5.24 -4.61
C LYS A 98 -16.02 -4.64 -3.75
N SER A 99 -15.81 -5.13 -2.53
CA SER A 99 -14.89 -4.55 -1.54
C SER A 99 -13.51 -5.22 -1.46
N LEU A 100 -13.34 -6.41 -2.03
CA LEU A 100 -12.08 -7.18 -2.00
C LEU A 100 -10.95 -6.45 -2.77
N PRO A 101 -9.80 -6.15 -2.13
CA PRO A 101 -8.64 -5.55 -2.82
C PRO A 101 -8.04 -6.44 -3.92
N LEU A 102 -8.22 -7.75 -3.79
CA LEU A 102 -7.63 -8.81 -4.63
C LEU A 102 -7.82 -8.53 -6.14
N ARG A 103 -9.09 -8.38 -6.58
CA ARG A 103 -9.46 -8.16 -8.00
C ARG A 103 -8.81 -6.94 -8.68
N ARG A 104 -8.15 -6.04 -7.94
CA ARG A 104 -7.36 -4.92 -8.50
C ARG A 104 -5.85 -5.13 -8.44
N LEU A 105 -5.36 -5.87 -7.46
CA LEU A 105 -3.95 -6.28 -7.39
C LEU A 105 -3.60 -7.26 -8.52
N ASP A 106 -4.51 -8.18 -8.83
CA ASP A 106 -4.26 -9.35 -9.67
C ASP A 106 -3.87 -9.09 -11.13
N ARG A 107 -4.17 -7.91 -11.67
CA ARG A 107 -3.93 -7.59 -13.09
C ARG A 107 -2.77 -6.61 -13.28
N ILE A 108 -2.83 -5.45 -12.63
CA ILE A 108 -1.85 -4.36 -12.82
C ILE A 108 -0.45 -4.76 -12.29
N GLN A 109 -0.36 -5.49 -11.17
CA GLN A 109 0.93 -5.99 -10.68
C GLN A 109 1.49 -7.10 -11.59
N LEU A 110 0.63 -7.97 -12.13
CA LEU A 110 1.06 -9.13 -12.92
C LEU A 110 1.59 -8.70 -14.30
N GLU A 111 0.82 -7.91 -15.05
CA GLU A 111 1.22 -7.38 -16.37
C GLU A 111 2.52 -6.53 -16.23
N SER A 112 2.66 -5.76 -15.15
CA SER A 112 3.90 -5.03 -14.84
C SER A 112 5.08 -5.97 -14.54
N LEU A 113 4.84 -7.05 -13.78
CA LEU A 113 5.90 -7.99 -13.39
C LEU A 113 6.34 -8.90 -14.53
N GLU A 114 5.42 -9.29 -15.42
CA GLU A 114 5.72 -10.02 -16.66
C GLU A 114 6.62 -9.18 -17.57
N ASN A 115 6.25 -7.91 -17.81
CA ASN A 115 7.10 -6.97 -18.56
C ASN A 115 8.47 -6.78 -17.90
N ARG A 116 8.54 -6.63 -16.56
CA ARG A 116 9.81 -6.58 -15.82
C ARG A 116 10.61 -7.87 -15.94
N THR A 117 9.97 -9.04 -15.98
CA THR A 117 10.62 -10.35 -16.16
C THR A 117 11.21 -10.44 -17.56
N LEU A 118 10.43 -10.10 -18.60
CA LEU A 118 10.87 -10.08 -20.00
C LEU A 118 12.04 -9.11 -20.23
N VAL A 119 11.99 -7.90 -19.65
CA VAL A 119 13.09 -6.92 -19.72
C VAL A 119 14.33 -7.41 -18.99
N ALA A 120 14.19 -8.04 -17.82
CA ALA A 120 15.33 -8.61 -17.09
C ALA A 120 15.97 -9.78 -17.84
N VAL A 121 15.15 -10.68 -18.42
CA VAL A 121 15.62 -11.79 -19.25
C VAL A 121 16.33 -11.29 -20.49
N LYS A 122 15.75 -10.36 -21.26
CA LYS A 122 16.41 -9.77 -22.45
C LYS A 122 17.75 -9.11 -22.09
N ARG A 123 17.82 -8.39 -20.97
CA ARG A 123 19.05 -7.72 -20.51
C ARG A 123 20.15 -8.69 -20.08
N PHE A 124 19.78 -9.81 -19.46
CA PHE A 124 20.73 -10.87 -19.09
C PHE A 124 21.15 -11.72 -20.30
N ALA A 125 20.20 -12.08 -21.17
CA ALA A 125 20.44 -12.81 -22.41
C ALA A 125 21.45 -12.09 -23.33
N ALA A 126 21.41 -10.75 -23.38
CA ALA A 126 22.39 -9.93 -24.08
C ALA A 126 23.84 -10.01 -23.51
N GLN A 127 24.08 -10.79 -22.45
CA GLN A 127 25.40 -11.05 -21.83
C GLN A 127 25.80 -12.54 -21.93
N LEU A 128 25.09 -13.33 -22.74
CA LEU A 128 25.30 -14.76 -22.95
C LEU A 128 25.65 -15.07 -24.42
N PRO A 129 26.26 -16.23 -24.72
CA PRO A 129 26.37 -16.73 -26.09
C PRO A 129 25.00 -16.81 -26.77
N LYS A 130 24.92 -16.46 -28.06
CA LYS A 130 23.65 -16.34 -28.81
C LYS A 130 22.69 -17.52 -28.60
N ARG A 131 23.18 -18.76 -28.65
CA ARG A 131 22.38 -19.99 -28.44
C ARG A 131 21.70 -20.06 -27.06
N GLU A 132 22.33 -19.53 -26.02
CA GLU A 132 21.75 -19.42 -24.68
C GLU A 132 20.80 -18.24 -24.58
N ALA A 133 21.17 -17.09 -25.16
CA ALA A 133 20.35 -15.89 -25.22
C ALA A 133 18.98 -16.17 -25.90
N ASP A 134 19.01 -16.77 -27.08
CA ASP A 134 17.82 -17.14 -27.86
C ASP A 134 16.94 -18.14 -27.07
N ARG A 135 17.55 -19.11 -26.36
CA ARG A 135 16.85 -20.06 -25.50
C ARG A 135 16.16 -19.39 -24.31
N LEU A 136 16.84 -18.49 -23.61
CA LEU A 136 16.25 -17.81 -22.44
C LEU A 136 15.13 -16.84 -22.85
N VAL A 137 15.27 -16.13 -23.97
CA VAL A 137 14.21 -15.27 -24.49
C VAL A 137 13.00 -16.10 -24.94
N GLY A 138 13.23 -17.18 -25.69
CA GLY A 138 12.16 -18.08 -26.15
C GLY A 138 11.29 -18.65 -25.03
N LEU A 139 11.89 -18.98 -23.87
CA LEU A 139 11.17 -19.46 -22.69
C LEU A 139 10.15 -18.46 -22.11
N VAL A 140 10.36 -17.15 -22.28
CA VAL A 140 9.45 -16.10 -21.77
C VAL A 140 8.61 -15.41 -22.85
N THR A 141 8.87 -15.69 -24.13
CA THR A 141 8.02 -15.22 -25.25
C THR A 141 7.15 -16.33 -25.86
N GLY A 142 7.32 -17.59 -25.44
CA GLY A 142 6.51 -18.72 -25.91
C GLY A 142 5.08 -18.72 -25.37
N THR A 143 4.13 -19.16 -26.18
CA THR A 143 2.67 -19.19 -25.88
C THR A 143 2.34 -19.93 -24.57
N GLY A 144 3.09 -20.99 -24.23
CA GLY A 144 2.91 -21.75 -22.99
C GLY A 144 3.01 -20.92 -21.71
N PHE A 145 3.78 -19.82 -21.71
CA PHE A 145 3.89 -18.93 -20.55
C PHE A 145 2.54 -18.26 -20.20
N GLN A 146 1.77 -17.87 -21.21
CA GLN A 146 0.46 -17.22 -21.01
C GLN A 146 -0.64 -18.24 -20.65
N VAL A 147 -0.63 -19.43 -21.27
CA VAL A 147 -1.63 -20.47 -21.00
C VAL A 147 -1.51 -21.00 -19.56
N ALA A 148 -0.29 -21.23 -19.07
CA ALA A 148 -0.06 -21.68 -17.69
C ALA A 148 -0.50 -20.65 -16.63
N VAL A 149 -0.45 -19.35 -16.96
CA VAL A 149 -0.93 -18.28 -16.07
C VAL A 149 -2.46 -18.25 -15.99
N ALA A 150 -3.18 -18.60 -17.07
CA ALA A 150 -4.63 -18.67 -17.07
C ALA A 150 -5.15 -19.87 -16.25
N ALA A 151 -4.64 -21.08 -16.49
CA ALA A 151 -5.08 -22.29 -15.77
C ALA A 151 -4.86 -22.18 -14.25
N ALA A 152 -3.72 -21.65 -13.83
CA ALA A 152 -3.40 -21.43 -12.42
C ALA A 152 -4.30 -20.40 -11.70
N MET A 153 -5.13 -19.64 -12.42
CA MET A 153 -6.14 -18.75 -11.82
C MET A 153 -7.47 -19.46 -11.55
N GLU A 154 -7.73 -20.60 -12.19
CA GLU A 154 -9.01 -21.33 -12.11
C GLU A 154 -9.02 -22.34 -10.95
N GLU A 155 -7.94 -23.12 -10.77
CA GLU A 155 -7.79 -24.08 -9.65
C GLU A 155 -7.77 -23.39 -8.26
N MET A 156 -7.36 -22.11 -8.21
CA MET A 156 -7.26 -21.32 -6.97
C MET A 156 -8.58 -21.06 -6.26
N GLU A 157 -9.70 -21.03 -6.98
CA GLU A 157 -10.98 -20.58 -6.39
C GLU A 157 -11.54 -21.60 -5.38
N VAL A 158 -11.11 -22.86 -5.47
CA VAL A 158 -11.63 -24.01 -4.70
C VAL A 158 -11.07 -24.11 -3.28
N ALA A 159 -9.75 -24.17 -3.12
CA ALA A 159 -9.14 -24.65 -1.87
C ALA A 159 -9.03 -23.58 -0.75
N ARG A 160 -9.94 -22.60 -0.72
CA ARG A 160 -9.90 -21.45 0.20
C ARG A 160 -10.22 -21.87 1.64
N HIS A 161 -9.25 -22.53 2.28
CA HIS A 161 -9.18 -23.06 3.72
C HIS A 161 -6.99 -22.60 5.77
N ALA A 162 -6.17 -21.49 6.03
CA ALA A 162 -5.19 -21.34 7.16
C ALA A 162 -5.13 -19.93 7.80
N PRO A 163 -5.46 -19.73 9.11
CA PRO A 163 -5.40 -18.40 9.75
C PRO A 163 -4.02 -18.01 10.29
N GLU A 164 -3.25 -18.92 10.89
CA GLU A 164 -1.95 -18.58 11.51
C GLU A 164 -0.84 -18.27 10.49
N SER A 165 -1.00 -18.72 9.23
CA SER A 165 -0.05 -18.43 8.15
C SER A 165 -0.18 -17.01 7.58
N ASP A 166 -1.32 -16.33 7.78
CA ASP A 166 -1.60 -15.06 7.11
C ASP A 166 -0.71 -13.92 7.63
N ALA A 167 -0.54 -13.83 8.95
CA ALA A 167 0.33 -12.82 9.58
C ALA A 167 1.78 -12.94 9.07
N MET A 168 2.35 -14.15 9.05
CA MET A 168 3.72 -14.37 8.57
C MET A 168 3.90 -14.00 7.10
N LEU A 169 2.92 -14.31 6.24
CA LEU A 169 2.94 -13.94 4.83
C LEU A 169 2.80 -12.42 4.65
N CYS A 170 1.97 -11.77 5.47
CA CYS A 170 1.74 -10.33 5.45
C CYS A 170 3.01 -9.55 5.84
N ILE A 171 3.61 -9.91 6.99
CA ILE A 171 4.91 -9.40 7.44
C ILE A 171 5.96 -9.59 6.34
N GLY A 172 6.09 -10.81 5.82
CA GLY A 172 7.05 -11.13 4.77
C GLY A 172 6.86 -10.33 3.48
N TRP A 173 5.63 -9.98 3.11
CA TRP A 173 5.31 -9.14 1.95
C TRP A 173 5.69 -7.66 2.19
N TYR A 174 5.31 -7.09 3.34
CA TYR A 174 5.64 -5.71 3.68
C TYR A 174 7.15 -5.53 3.91
N ASP A 175 7.82 -6.49 4.54
CA ASP A 175 9.28 -6.51 4.63
C ASP A 175 9.97 -6.59 3.26
N ALA A 176 9.37 -7.26 2.27
CA ALA A 176 9.94 -7.41 0.93
C ALA A 176 9.62 -6.26 -0.05
N THR A 177 8.76 -5.31 0.34
CA THR A 177 8.29 -4.23 -0.53
C THR A 177 8.46 -2.84 0.09
N MET A 178 8.16 -2.70 1.38
CA MET A 178 8.30 -1.48 2.17
C MET A 178 9.59 -1.44 3.00
N ASP A 179 10.39 -2.52 3.01
CA ASP A 179 11.48 -2.76 3.96
C ASP A 179 11.02 -2.61 5.43
N ALA A 180 9.77 -3.00 5.72
CA ALA A 180 9.08 -2.66 6.97
C ALA A 180 9.87 -3.00 8.26
N ALA A 181 10.41 -4.21 8.39
CA ALA A 181 11.24 -4.59 9.55
C ALA A 181 12.48 -3.72 9.74
N HIS A 182 13.07 -3.16 8.67
CA HIS A 182 14.18 -2.22 8.79
C HIS A 182 13.72 -0.89 9.40
N TRP A 183 12.64 -0.30 8.87
CA TRP A 183 12.13 0.98 9.37
C TRP A 183 11.56 0.87 10.79
N PHE A 184 10.88 -0.23 11.14
CA PHE A 184 10.41 -0.44 12.51
C PHE A 184 11.54 -0.71 13.51
N ALA A 185 12.72 -1.15 13.07
CA ALA A 185 13.91 -1.28 13.91
C ALA A 185 14.70 0.04 14.09
N MET A 186 14.39 1.11 13.37
CA MET A 186 15.08 2.40 13.50
C MET A 186 14.59 3.19 14.71
N LYS A 187 15.52 3.54 15.60
CA LYS A 187 15.26 4.37 16.81
C LYS A 187 14.81 5.80 16.50
N ALA A 188 15.13 6.32 15.32
CA ALA A 188 14.78 7.67 14.88
C ALA A 188 14.54 7.66 13.36
N ILE A 189 13.40 8.21 12.93
CA ILE A 189 13.03 8.41 11.53
C ILE A 189 12.57 9.86 11.37
N GLY A 190 13.08 10.55 10.35
CA GLY A 190 12.70 11.94 10.06
C GLY A 190 11.25 12.08 9.55
N PRO A 191 10.64 13.27 9.72
CA PRO A 191 9.22 13.49 9.44
C PRO A 191 8.81 13.17 7.99
N GLU A 192 9.69 13.46 7.02
CA GLU A 192 9.50 13.12 5.60
C GLU A 192 9.36 11.60 5.37
N MET A 193 10.35 10.83 5.83
CA MET A 193 10.38 9.37 5.65
C MET A 193 9.20 8.70 6.40
N ALA A 194 8.86 9.19 7.59
CA ALA A 194 7.69 8.72 8.32
C ALA A 194 6.39 8.97 7.55
N ALA A 195 6.20 10.17 6.99
CA ALA A 195 5.02 10.50 6.19
C ALA A 195 4.92 9.64 4.91
N MET A 196 6.04 9.41 4.22
CA MET A 196 6.10 8.50 3.06
C MET A 196 5.68 7.07 3.44
N LEU A 197 6.27 6.51 4.50
CA LEU A 197 5.98 5.16 4.98
C LEU A 197 4.51 5.01 5.39
N LEU A 198 3.96 5.96 6.17
CA LEU A 198 2.55 5.98 6.53
C LEU A 198 1.62 6.03 5.29
N CYS A 199 2.05 6.70 4.22
CA CYS A 199 1.34 6.73 2.94
C CYS A 199 1.59 5.51 2.02
N ARG A 200 2.42 4.52 2.42
CA ARG A 200 2.82 3.34 1.63
C ARG A 200 3.73 3.67 0.43
N TYR A 201 4.65 4.61 0.64
CA TYR A 201 5.80 4.82 -0.25
C TYR A 201 7.09 4.42 0.50
N ASN A 202 8.02 3.74 -0.18
CA ASN A 202 9.26 3.26 0.44
C ASN A 202 10.44 4.19 0.09
N PRO A 203 11.02 4.93 1.06
CA PRO A 203 12.12 5.86 0.82
C PRO A 203 13.39 5.22 0.21
N ASN A 204 13.56 3.90 0.34
CA ASN A 204 14.69 3.19 -0.29
C ASN A 204 14.53 3.01 -1.82
N THR A 205 13.32 3.24 -2.36
CA THR A 205 12.99 2.97 -3.78
C THR A 205 12.27 4.11 -4.50
N GLU A 206 11.70 5.06 -3.74
CA GLU A 206 10.87 6.15 -4.24
C GLU A 206 11.31 7.46 -3.57
N THR A 207 11.28 8.58 -4.30
CA THR A 207 11.59 9.91 -3.75
C THR A 207 10.32 10.63 -3.31
N LEU A 208 10.42 11.54 -2.33
CA LEU A 208 9.30 12.37 -1.90
C LEU A 208 8.62 13.07 -3.08
N ALA A 209 9.40 13.68 -3.98
CA ALA A 209 8.87 14.39 -5.14
C ALA A 209 8.05 13.50 -6.08
N ALA A 210 8.38 12.21 -6.22
CA ALA A 210 7.58 11.25 -6.96
C ALA A 210 6.31 10.84 -6.17
N ALA A 211 6.45 10.60 -4.86
CA ALA A 211 5.36 10.22 -3.98
C ALA A 211 4.29 11.33 -3.82
N GLU A 212 4.69 12.60 -3.76
CA GLU A 212 3.79 13.76 -3.68
C GLU A 212 2.95 13.96 -4.95
N HIS A 213 3.34 13.38 -6.09
CA HIS A 213 2.53 13.37 -7.32
C HIS A 213 1.76 12.06 -7.53
N SER A 214 1.97 11.06 -6.67
CA SER A 214 1.40 9.71 -6.83
C SER A 214 0.10 9.51 -6.02
N THR A 215 -0.75 8.60 -6.49
CA THR A 215 -1.97 8.16 -5.77
C THR A 215 -1.94 6.65 -5.56
N ASN A 216 -2.48 6.20 -4.43
CA ASN A 216 -2.68 4.77 -4.15
C ASN A 216 -4.12 4.50 -3.66
N ASP A 217 -4.42 3.25 -3.31
CA ASP A 217 -5.79 2.80 -3.07
C ASP A 217 -6.43 3.37 -1.79
N LYS A 218 -5.64 3.92 -0.85
CA LYS A 218 -6.14 4.53 0.41
C LYS A 218 -5.84 6.02 0.55
N THR A 219 -4.74 6.52 -0.01
CA THR A 219 -4.24 7.89 0.16
C THR A 219 -4.01 8.63 -1.16
N ARG A 220 -3.95 9.97 -1.08
CA ARG A 220 -3.80 10.91 -2.21
C ARG A 220 -2.64 11.88 -1.91
N PRO A 221 -2.04 12.56 -2.90
CA PRO A 221 -1.02 13.60 -2.74
C PRO A 221 -1.15 14.47 -1.50
N ARG A 222 -2.31 15.12 -1.35
CA ARG A 222 -2.62 16.01 -0.22
C ARG A 222 -2.47 15.36 1.17
N HIS A 223 -2.66 14.05 1.30
CA HIS A 223 -2.57 13.33 2.57
C HIS A 223 -1.10 13.14 2.99
N LEU A 224 -0.22 12.84 2.03
CA LEU A 224 1.23 12.79 2.25
C LEU A 224 1.76 14.18 2.65
N VAL A 225 1.37 15.22 1.90
CA VAL A 225 1.75 16.62 2.22
C VAL A 225 1.24 17.03 3.60
N GLN A 226 0.00 16.69 3.96
CA GLN A 226 -0.57 16.98 5.28
C GLN A 226 0.15 16.24 6.42
N LEU A 227 0.49 14.96 6.24
CA LEU A 227 1.29 14.21 7.21
C LEU A 227 2.67 14.83 7.38
N ARG A 228 3.38 15.08 6.27
CA ARG A 228 4.73 15.67 6.27
C ARG A 228 4.75 17.04 6.97
N GLN A 229 3.87 17.95 6.59
CA GLN A 229 3.78 19.29 7.21
C GLN A 229 3.52 19.20 8.73
N ARG A 230 2.61 18.32 9.18
CA ARG A 230 2.34 18.16 10.62
C ARG A 230 3.50 17.54 11.37
N PHE A 231 4.20 16.58 10.78
CA PHE A 231 5.38 15.98 11.40
C PHE A 231 6.57 16.95 11.43
N GLU A 232 6.77 17.77 10.39
CA GLU A 232 7.75 18.86 10.36
C GLU A 232 7.46 19.95 11.41
N ASP A 233 6.20 20.37 11.56
CA ASP A 233 5.79 21.32 12.60
C ASP A 233 6.10 20.78 14.01
N ILE A 234 5.72 19.54 14.29
CA ILE A 234 5.98 18.87 15.58
C ILE A 234 7.49 18.77 15.84
N ASN A 235 8.27 18.32 14.86
CA ASN A 235 9.73 18.21 14.97
C ASN A 235 10.42 19.59 15.13
N ARG A 236 9.76 20.68 14.75
CA ARG A 236 10.25 22.06 14.95
C ARG A 236 9.93 22.58 16.36
N THR A 237 8.78 22.19 16.93
CA THR A 237 8.39 22.56 18.31
C THR A 237 9.00 21.67 19.38
N ASP A 238 9.23 20.39 19.06
CA ASP A 238 9.84 19.37 19.92
C ASP A 238 10.78 18.50 19.06
N PRO A 239 12.07 18.85 18.95
CA PRO A 239 13.06 18.13 18.16
C PRO A 239 13.53 16.85 18.90
N SER A 240 12.62 15.88 19.04
CA SER A 240 12.86 14.59 19.70
C SER A 240 13.06 13.44 18.69
N ASN A 241 13.95 12.51 19.03
CA ASN A 241 14.18 11.31 18.23
C ASN A 241 12.97 10.37 18.33
N ARG A 242 12.20 10.24 17.23
CA ARG A 242 10.93 9.51 17.16
C ARG A 242 11.02 8.32 16.20
N ALA A 243 10.57 7.15 16.63
CA ALA A 243 10.52 5.95 15.80
C ALA A 243 9.25 5.92 14.92
N LEU A 244 9.14 4.99 13.97
CA LEU A 244 7.97 4.91 13.08
C LEU A 244 6.65 4.70 13.86
N VAL A 245 6.70 4.00 14.99
CA VAL A 245 5.54 3.78 15.88
C VAL A 245 5.07 5.07 16.57
N ASP A 246 5.98 6.00 16.88
CA ASP A 246 5.63 7.31 17.42
C ASP A 246 4.91 8.17 16.40
N TRP A 247 5.39 8.18 15.15
CA TRP A 247 4.76 8.89 14.06
C TRP A 247 3.38 8.31 13.69
N LEU A 248 3.23 6.98 13.74
CA LEU A 248 1.92 6.32 13.61
C LEU A 248 0.94 6.74 14.71
N ARG A 249 1.41 6.80 15.96
CA ARG A 249 0.63 7.28 17.11
C ARG A 249 0.19 8.74 16.94
N ILE A 250 1.12 9.64 16.59
CA ILE A 250 0.82 11.06 16.29
C ILE A 250 -0.23 11.18 15.18
N ALA A 251 -0.10 10.39 14.10
CA ALA A 251 -1.08 10.41 13.01
C ALA A 251 -2.48 9.98 13.46
N ARG A 252 -2.59 9.00 14.36
CA ARG A 252 -3.87 8.58 14.97
C ARG A 252 -4.44 9.68 15.87
N GLU A 253 -3.63 10.24 16.77
CA GLU A 253 -4.05 11.30 17.72
C GLU A 253 -4.54 12.57 17.00
N LEU A 254 -3.99 12.90 15.84
CA LEU A 254 -4.36 14.07 15.02
C LEU A 254 -5.41 13.78 13.93
N GLU A 255 -6.05 12.61 13.94
CA GLU A 255 -6.96 12.12 12.88
C GLU A 255 -6.39 12.22 11.44
N LEU A 256 -5.07 12.14 11.27
CA LEU A 256 -4.41 12.26 9.97
C LEU A 256 -4.58 10.97 9.15
N ARG A 257 -4.88 11.13 7.85
CA ARG A 257 -5.27 10.01 6.99
C ARG A 257 -4.06 9.34 6.33
N TYR A 258 -3.55 8.29 6.96
CA TYR A 258 -2.53 7.40 6.41
C TYR A 258 -3.14 6.15 5.74
N HIS A 259 -2.30 5.22 5.26
CA HIS A 259 -2.72 3.98 4.62
C HIS A 259 -2.69 2.79 5.61
N SER A 260 -3.78 2.03 5.67
CA SER A 260 -4.00 0.91 6.61
C SER A 260 -3.05 -0.30 6.51
N TRP A 261 -1.98 -0.21 5.71
CA TRP A 261 -0.98 -1.27 5.61
C TRP A 261 -0.15 -1.35 6.91
N ILE A 262 0.10 -0.17 7.50
CA ILE A 262 0.94 -0.04 8.68
C ILE A 262 0.22 -0.53 9.93
N ASP A 263 -1.11 -0.34 10.01
CA ASP A 263 -1.94 -0.93 11.07
C ASP A 263 -1.92 -2.46 11.00
N GLN A 264 -2.06 -3.00 9.79
CA GLN A 264 -2.03 -4.44 9.54
C GLN A 264 -0.67 -5.03 9.93
N TYR A 265 0.42 -4.49 9.38
CA TYR A 265 1.78 -4.95 9.70
C TYR A 265 2.08 -4.90 11.21
N VAL A 266 1.68 -3.82 11.89
CA VAL A 266 1.88 -3.65 13.34
C VAL A 266 1.09 -4.67 14.14
N GLY A 267 -0.16 -4.97 13.74
CA GLY A 267 -0.97 -6.01 14.37
C GLY A 267 -0.39 -7.41 14.15
N ASP A 268 -0.12 -7.76 12.89
CA ASP A 268 0.40 -9.07 12.48
C ASP A 268 1.77 -9.37 13.10
N ALA A 269 2.66 -8.36 13.17
CA ALA A 269 3.98 -8.46 13.79
C ALA A 269 3.99 -8.33 15.33
N GLY A 270 2.82 -8.12 15.96
CA GLY A 270 2.72 -7.97 17.42
C GLY A 270 3.44 -6.72 17.98
N ILE A 271 3.63 -5.68 17.17
CA ILE A 271 4.37 -4.47 17.56
C ILE A 271 3.52 -3.63 18.54
N PRO A 272 3.98 -3.40 19.79
CA PRO A 272 3.16 -2.72 20.80
C PRO A 272 3.08 -1.22 20.53
N VAL A 273 1.94 -0.76 19.97
CA VAL A 273 1.63 0.68 19.93
C VAL A 273 1.16 1.12 21.32
N ALA A 274 2.11 1.56 22.15
CA ALA A 274 1.82 2.04 23.49
C ALA A 274 0.88 3.27 23.44
N VAL A 275 -0.35 3.06 23.95
CA VAL A 275 -1.32 4.14 24.20
C VAL A 275 -0.86 4.92 25.43
N SER A 276 0.13 5.80 25.23
CA SER A 276 0.62 6.72 26.25
C SER A 276 -0.40 7.83 26.53
N LYS A 277 -0.19 8.59 27.61
CA LYS A 277 -0.94 9.83 27.86
C LYS A 277 -0.90 10.72 26.61
N PRO A 278 -1.99 11.45 26.30
CA PRO A 278 -2.02 12.39 25.17
C PRO A 278 -0.88 13.39 25.30
N LEU A 279 -0.32 13.83 24.16
CA LEU A 279 0.70 14.89 24.14
C LEU A 279 0.17 16.09 24.92
N THR A 280 0.70 16.28 26.12
CA THR A 280 0.30 17.36 27.02
C THR A 280 1.00 18.61 26.53
N THR A 281 0.34 19.33 25.61
CA THR A 281 0.74 20.66 25.17
C THR A 281 1.06 21.49 26.40
N ALA A 282 2.31 21.94 26.51
CA ALA A 282 2.75 22.76 27.63
C ALA A 282 2.09 24.14 27.55
N GLN A 283 0.87 24.24 28.07
CA GLN A 283 0.25 25.52 28.34
C GLN A 283 1.09 26.24 29.41
N ALA A 284 1.33 27.53 29.19
CA ALA A 284 1.86 28.40 30.24
C ALA A 284 0.89 28.40 31.44
N GLU A 285 1.43 28.60 32.63
CA GLU A 285 0.66 28.77 33.87
C GLU A 285 -0.39 29.88 33.69
N PRO A 286 -1.62 29.70 34.24
CA PRO A 286 -1.80 30.13 35.62
C PRO A 286 -2.78 29.29 36.48
N VAL A 287 -2.52 29.29 37.79
CA VAL A 287 -3.37 28.93 38.96
C VAL A 287 -4.54 27.92 38.83
N THR A 288 -4.43 26.86 39.64
CA THR A 288 -5.48 25.95 40.13
C THR A 288 -6.36 26.57 41.24
N PRO A 289 -7.45 25.91 41.72
CA PRO A 289 -8.34 24.92 41.07
C PRO A 289 -9.85 25.13 41.33
N THR A 290 -10.73 24.43 40.59
CA THR A 290 -12.01 23.84 41.09
C THR A 290 -12.50 22.76 40.10
N PRO A 291 -12.86 21.53 40.54
CA PRO A 291 -13.42 20.49 39.67
C PRO A 291 -14.95 20.57 39.56
N PRO A 292 -15.55 20.19 38.41
CA PRO A 292 -16.43 19.02 38.46
C PRO A 292 -16.55 18.17 37.16
N ALA A 293 -16.99 16.91 37.36
CA ALA A 293 -17.75 16.03 36.44
C ALA A 293 -17.09 15.53 35.11
N PRO A 294 -17.46 14.33 34.63
CA PRO A 294 -16.92 13.75 33.39
C PRO A 294 -17.55 14.35 32.13
N ALA A 295 -16.71 14.66 31.13
CA ALA A 295 -17.15 15.28 29.88
C ALA A 295 -17.62 14.24 28.84
N ALA A 296 -18.69 14.58 28.10
CA ALA A 296 -19.15 13.83 26.95
C ALA A 296 -18.32 14.10 25.69
N GLU A 297 -18.35 13.18 24.72
CA GLU A 297 -17.65 13.31 23.43
C GLU A 297 -18.11 14.57 22.67
N SER A 298 -17.15 15.35 22.17
CA SER A 298 -17.40 16.72 21.68
C SER A 298 -18.02 16.75 20.27
N PRO A 299 -19.23 17.30 20.08
CA PRO A 299 -19.98 17.22 18.81
C PRO A 299 -19.46 18.17 17.69
N THR A 300 -18.33 18.84 17.89
CA THR A 300 -17.81 19.93 17.04
C THR A 300 -17.26 19.45 15.70
N VAL A 301 -16.38 18.44 15.67
CA VAL A 301 -15.68 17.98 14.45
C VAL A 301 -16.67 17.45 13.41
N ALA A 302 -17.69 16.71 13.84
CA ALA A 302 -18.73 16.18 12.97
C ALA A 302 -19.55 17.29 12.28
N ARG A 303 -19.89 18.37 13.02
CA ARG A 303 -20.60 19.54 12.48
C ARG A 303 -19.74 20.31 11.48
N GLN A 304 -18.45 20.48 11.76
CA GLN A 304 -17.52 21.15 10.84
C GLN A 304 -17.39 20.40 9.50
N ARG A 305 -17.28 19.06 9.54
CA ARG A 305 -17.26 18.20 8.34
C ARG A 305 -18.57 18.30 7.53
N GLN A 306 -19.72 18.50 8.17
CA GLN A 306 -21.01 18.72 7.49
C GLN A 306 -21.07 20.09 6.79
N ARG A 307 -20.74 21.19 7.49
CA ARG A 307 -20.78 22.53 6.88
C ARG A 307 -19.77 22.69 5.73
N ALA A 308 -18.63 22.01 5.78
CA ALA A 308 -17.67 21.98 4.66
C ALA A 308 -18.25 21.30 3.38
N GLN A 309 -19.05 20.24 3.52
CA GLN A 309 -19.75 19.61 2.39
C GLN A 309 -20.83 20.52 1.80
N GLU A 310 -21.52 21.27 2.67
CA GLU A 310 -22.60 22.18 2.30
C GLU A 310 -22.07 23.40 1.53
N LEU A 311 -20.99 24.03 2.01
CA LEU A 311 -20.31 25.10 1.29
C LEU A 311 -19.76 24.64 -0.07
N ALA A 312 -19.23 23.42 -0.17
CA ALA A 312 -18.77 22.86 -1.44
C ALA A 312 -19.91 22.63 -2.44
N ILE A 313 -21.12 22.26 -1.98
CA ILE A 313 -22.30 22.13 -2.83
C ILE A 313 -22.78 23.51 -3.32
N LEU A 314 -22.82 24.51 -2.44
CA LEU A 314 -23.23 25.87 -2.79
C LEU A 314 -22.27 26.51 -3.80
N ALA A 315 -20.96 26.45 -3.57
CA ALA A 315 -19.96 26.93 -4.52
C ALA A 315 -20.08 26.24 -5.89
N LYS A 316 -20.29 24.91 -5.91
CA LYS A 316 -20.45 24.15 -7.16
C LYS A 316 -21.75 24.45 -7.89
N LEU A 317 -22.80 24.95 -7.23
CA LEU A 317 -24.00 25.48 -7.89
C LEU A 317 -23.71 26.82 -8.58
N THR A 318 -23.00 27.73 -7.90
CA THR A 318 -22.54 29.01 -8.49
C THR A 318 -21.65 28.78 -9.71
N ASP A 319 -20.68 27.85 -9.63
CA ASP A 319 -19.83 27.44 -10.76
C ASP A 319 -20.61 26.92 -11.98
N LEU A 320 -21.81 26.37 -11.77
CA LEU A 320 -22.68 25.83 -12.82
C LEU A 320 -23.70 26.86 -13.32
N GLY A 321 -23.64 28.11 -12.85
CA GLY A 321 -24.60 29.17 -13.20
C GLY A 321 -26.01 28.94 -12.63
N VAL A 322 -26.15 28.11 -11.59
CA VAL A 322 -27.45 27.79 -10.97
C VAL A 322 -27.58 28.57 -9.66
N ASP A 323 -28.59 29.44 -9.56
CA ASP A 323 -28.95 30.04 -8.27
C ASP A 323 -29.46 28.96 -7.30
N ALA A 324 -28.82 28.86 -6.15
CA ALA A 324 -29.22 27.97 -5.07
C ALA A 324 -30.65 28.27 -4.54
N LYS A 325 -31.14 29.51 -4.66
CA LYS A 325 -32.49 29.91 -4.22
C LYS A 325 -33.56 29.76 -5.30
N ALA A 326 -33.19 29.38 -6.53
CA ALA A 326 -34.11 29.15 -7.64
C ALA A 326 -33.72 27.88 -8.43
N VAL A 327 -33.39 26.79 -7.73
CA VAL A 327 -33.02 25.54 -8.38
C VAL A 327 -34.21 24.98 -9.17
N PRO A 328 -34.05 24.61 -10.46
CA PRO A 328 -35.16 24.08 -11.25
C PRO A 328 -35.80 22.84 -10.59
N PRO A 329 -37.14 22.79 -10.46
CA PRO A 329 -37.84 21.70 -9.80
C PRO A 329 -37.57 20.36 -10.48
N ALA A 330 -37.53 19.30 -9.68
CA ALA A 330 -37.24 17.96 -10.19
C ALA A 330 -38.47 17.36 -10.88
N PRO A 331 -38.37 16.82 -12.11
CA PRO A 331 -39.48 16.09 -12.71
C PRO A 331 -39.79 14.83 -11.90
N ALA A 332 -41.08 14.50 -11.79
CA ALA A 332 -41.60 13.47 -10.88
C ALA A 332 -40.80 12.15 -10.94
N GLY A 333 -40.42 11.64 -9.76
CA GLY A 333 -39.66 10.39 -9.61
C GLY A 333 -38.16 10.46 -9.96
N LYS A 334 -37.64 11.59 -10.46
CA LYS A 334 -36.22 11.74 -10.85
C LYS A 334 -35.50 12.80 -10.01
N PRO A 335 -34.16 12.75 -9.84
CA PRO A 335 -33.40 13.83 -9.22
C PRO A 335 -33.30 15.04 -10.15
N SER A 336 -33.37 16.27 -9.63
CA SER A 336 -33.15 17.49 -10.43
C SER A 336 -31.76 17.49 -11.08
N LYS A 337 -31.66 18.05 -12.30
CA LYS A 337 -30.43 18.02 -13.11
C LYS A 337 -29.24 18.62 -12.35
N ALA A 338 -29.40 19.81 -11.78
CA ALA A 338 -28.37 20.47 -10.96
C ALA A 338 -27.85 19.59 -9.81
N LYS A 339 -28.71 18.78 -9.17
CA LYS A 339 -28.30 17.84 -8.11
C LYS A 339 -27.47 16.66 -8.66
N GLN A 340 -27.71 16.24 -9.90
CA GLN A 340 -26.89 15.22 -10.57
C GLN A 340 -25.53 15.80 -10.99
N ASP A 341 -25.54 17.00 -11.59
CA ASP A 341 -24.34 17.68 -12.10
C ASP A 341 -23.36 18.01 -10.96
N VAL A 342 -23.83 18.59 -9.84
CA VAL A 342 -23.01 18.83 -8.64
C VAL A 342 -22.48 17.52 -8.04
N LYS A 343 -23.30 16.45 -8.01
CA LYS A 343 -22.86 15.15 -7.48
C LYS A 343 -21.72 14.56 -8.34
N ALA A 344 -21.83 14.65 -9.65
CA ALA A 344 -20.80 14.20 -10.58
C ALA A 344 -19.50 15.01 -10.39
N ALA A 345 -19.60 16.33 -10.33
CA ALA A 345 -18.46 17.22 -10.14
C ALA A 345 -17.73 17.03 -8.79
N LEU A 346 -18.46 16.81 -7.69
CA LEU A 346 -17.87 16.61 -6.36
C LEU A 346 -17.49 15.15 -6.05
N GLY A 347 -17.89 14.19 -6.89
CA GLY A 347 -17.64 12.76 -6.69
C GLY A 347 -18.31 12.16 -5.44
N TYR A 348 -19.39 12.78 -4.95
CA TYR A 348 -20.06 12.37 -3.71
C TYR A 348 -20.92 11.10 -3.91
N SER A 349 -21.00 10.25 -2.88
CA SER A 349 -21.93 9.11 -2.88
C SER A 349 -23.38 9.60 -2.89
N LYS A 350 -24.31 8.72 -3.33
CA LYS A 350 -25.75 9.03 -3.39
C LYS A 350 -26.28 9.56 -2.05
N ASP A 351 -25.84 8.95 -0.94
CA ASP A 351 -26.42 9.18 0.38
C ASP A 351 -25.78 10.37 1.10
N VAL A 352 -24.48 10.61 0.92
CA VAL A 352 -23.81 11.85 1.37
C VAL A 352 -24.44 13.05 0.65
N MET A 353 -24.59 12.97 -0.67
CA MET A 353 -25.22 14.03 -1.46
C MET A 353 -26.69 14.24 -1.06
N ASN A 354 -27.46 13.17 -0.86
CA ASN A 354 -28.85 13.29 -0.42
C ASN A 354 -28.96 13.97 0.95
N LYS A 355 -28.18 13.54 1.95
CA LYS A 355 -28.22 14.10 3.30
C LYS A 355 -27.78 15.57 3.33
N ALA A 356 -26.71 15.93 2.62
CA ALA A 356 -26.25 17.33 2.55
C ALA A 356 -27.26 18.24 1.82
N TRP A 357 -27.81 17.79 0.69
CA TRP A 357 -28.83 18.54 -0.06
C TRP A 357 -30.13 18.73 0.73
N GLN A 358 -30.53 17.73 1.54
CA GLN A 358 -31.68 17.84 2.42
C GLN A 358 -31.44 18.87 3.53
N ARG A 359 -30.26 18.89 4.16
CA ARG A 359 -29.90 19.91 5.16
C ARG A 359 -29.91 21.32 4.57
N LEU A 360 -29.33 21.52 3.38
CA LEU A 360 -29.35 22.81 2.68
C LEU A 360 -30.79 23.29 2.38
N ARG A 361 -31.69 22.39 1.95
CA ARG A 361 -33.11 22.74 1.80
C ARG A 361 -33.79 23.07 3.13
N SER A 362 -33.54 22.28 4.18
CA SER A 362 -34.11 22.52 5.52
C SER A 362 -33.60 23.82 6.17
N ALA A 363 -32.38 24.25 5.87
CA ALA A 363 -31.84 25.54 6.27
C ALA A 363 -32.34 26.73 5.43
N GLY A 364 -32.97 26.46 4.27
CA GLY A 364 -33.33 27.48 3.29
C GLY A 364 -32.16 28.01 2.45
N ASP A 365 -30.95 27.44 2.61
CA ASP A 365 -29.75 27.70 1.80
C ASP A 365 -29.97 27.25 0.34
N ILE A 366 -30.79 26.22 0.10
CA ILE A 366 -31.31 25.83 -1.21
C ILE A 366 -32.84 25.93 -1.23
N ARG A 367 -33.42 26.48 -2.30
CA ARG A 367 -34.86 26.44 -2.59
C ARG A 367 -35.09 26.02 -4.04
N ASP A 368 -36.19 25.30 -4.25
CA ASP A 368 -36.67 25.00 -5.59
C ASP A 368 -37.46 26.22 -6.11
N ALA A 369 -37.31 26.56 -7.40
CA ALA A 369 -38.10 27.62 -8.01
C ALA A 369 -39.60 27.30 -7.93
N GLN A 370 -40.43 28.32 -7.69
CA GLN A 370 -41.88 28.17 -7.85
C GLN A 370 -42.20 27.93 -9.34
N PRO A 371 -43.20 27.07 -9.63
CA PRO A 371 -43.60 26.72 -11.00
C PRO A 371 -44.34 27.85 -11.71
#